data_AF-A0A7V9L9Z9-F1
#
_entry.id   AF-A0A7V9L9Z9-F1
#
_cell.length_a   1.000
_cell.length_b   1.000
_cell.length_c   1.000
_cell.angle_alpha   90.00
_cell.angle_beta   90.00
_cell.angle_gamma   90.00
#
_symmetry.space_group_name_H-M   'P 1'
#
loop_
_entity.id
_entity.type
_entity.pdbx_description
1 polymer ?
#
loop_
_entity_poly.entity_id
_entity_poly.type
_entity_poly.pdbx_seq_one_letter_code
_entity_poly.pdbx_strand_id
1 'polypeptide(L)'
;MQPGTPTAVGDLDTPTIQFTVRQAITRLRYCYERGLVSDPDLSGIVVVKFVIALDGAVTRATATGVDAEVASCVANVILGLEFPKPTGGDVEVTYPFAFEPAQ
;
A
#
# COMPACT_ATOMS: atom_id res chain seq x y z
N MET A 1 -7.72 -5.42 -9.14
CA MET A 1 -6.60 -4.67 -8.52
C MET A 1 -5.29 -5.27 -8.97
N GLN A 2 -4.35 -4.44 -9.40
CA GLN A 2 -3.02 -4.84 -9.81
C GLN A 2 -1.97 -3.99 -9.06
N PRO A 3 -1.08 -4.61 -8.27
CA PRO A 3 0.06 -3.90 -7.70
C PRO A 3 1.06 -3.54 -8.80
N GLY A 4 1.53 -2.29 -8.82
CA GLY A 4 2.63 -1.86 -9.69
C GLY A 4 4.01 -2.24 -9.12
N THR A 5 5.07 -1.58 -9.60
CA THR A 5 6.43 -1.80 -9.08
C THR A 5 6.67 -0.89 -7.88
N PRO A 6 6.94 -1.42 -6.67
CA PRO A 6 7.32 -0.58 -5.55
C PRO A 6 8.74 -0.04 -5.76
N THR A 7 8.93 1.22 -5.36
CA THR A 7 10.25 1.84 -5.25
C THR A 7 10.55 2.00 -3.77
N ALA A 8 11.69 1.47 -3.33
CA ALA A 8 12.15 1.57 -1.95
C ALA A 8 13.48 2.34 -1.94
N VAL A 9 13.60 3.28 -1.01
CA VAL A 9 14.83 4.01 -0.73
C VAL A 9 15.30 3.55 0.65
N GLY A 10 16.34 2.72 0.66
CA GLY A 10 16.93 2.15 1.88
C GLY A 10 17.30 0.68 1.72
N ASP A 11 17.83 0.09 2.79
CA ASP A 11 18.34 -1.28 2.84
C ASP A 11 17.25 -2.31 3.17
N LEU A 12 16.25 -2.40 2.28
CA LEU A 12 15.26 -3.47 2.28
C LEU A 12 14.88 -3.86 0.86
N ASP A 13 14.98 -5.14 0.55
CA ASP A 13 14.71 -5.64 -0.79
C ASP A 13 13.26 -5.43 -1.22
N THR A 14 13.08 -4.81 -2.39
CA THR A 14 11.79 -4.68 -3.08
C THR A 14 10.95 -5.98 -3.14
N PRO A 15 11.50 -7.18 -3.42
CA PRO A 15 10.71 -8.43 -3.40
C PRO A 15 10.15 -8.76 -2.01
N THR A 16 10.86 -8.44 -0.93
CA THR A 16 10.39 -8.66 0.45
C THR A 16 9.19 -7.76 0.75
N ILE A 17 9.28 -6.49 0.36
CA ILE A 17 8.18 -5.53 0.46
C ILE A 17 6.96 -6.03 -0.32
N GLN A 18 7.18 -6.49 -1.57
CA GLN A 18 6.10 -7.04 -2.39
C GLN A 18 5.44 -8.25 -1.75
N PHE A 19 6.21 -9.14 -1.12
CA PHE A 19 5.67 -10.32 -0.44
C PHE A 19 4.74 -9.93 0.71
N THR A 20 5.17 -9.07 1.63
CA THR A 20 4.35 -8.61 2.77
C THR A 20 3.09 -7.90 2.29
N VAL A 21 3.20 -7.02 1.30
CA VAL A 21 2.04 -6.30 0.74
C VAL A 21 1.05 -7.26 0.07
N ARG A 22 1.54 -8.30 -0.63
CA ARG A 22 0.67 -9.33 -1.22
C ARG A 22 -0.10 -10.13 -0.17
N GLN A 23 0.45 -10.34 1.03
CA GLN A 23 -0.31 -10.96 2.12
C GLN A 23 -1.47 -10.07 2.60
N ALA A 24 -1.33 -8.75 2.47
CA ALA A 24 -2.37 -7.77 2.79
C ALA A 24 -3.35 -7.51 1.63
N ILE A 25 -3.19 -8.17 0.47
CA ILE A 25 -3.96 -7.89 -0.75
C ILE A 25 -5.47 -7.97 -0.51
N THR A 26 -5.95 -8.92 0.31
CA THR A 26 -7.37 -9.08 0.63
C THR A 26 -7.92 -7.88 1.40
N ARG A 27 -7.14 -7.32 2.34
CA ARG A 27 -7.53 -6.12 3.11
C ARG A 27 -7.51 -4.87 2.24
N LEU A 28 -6.52 -4.77 1.35
CA LEU A 28 -6.45 -3.68 0.36
C LEU A 28 -7.61 -3.74 -0.64
N ARG A 29 -7.97 -4.95 -1.08
CA ARG A 29 -9.14 -5.18 -1.94
C ARG A 29 -10.43 -4.75 -1.26
N TYR A 30 -10.59 -5.05 0.02
CA TYR A 30 -11.75 -4.61 0.79
C TYR A 30 -11.90 -3.08 0.83
N CYS A 31 -10.79 -2.33 0.92
CA CYS A 31 -10.83 -0.87 0.85
C CYS A 31 -11.44 -0.38 -0.48
N TYR A 32 -11.07 -1.03 -1.59
CA TYR A 32 -11.62 -0.71 -2.90
C TYR A 32 -13.06 -1.16 -3.06
N GLU A 33 -13.42 -2.37 -2.60
CA GLU A 33 -14.80 -2.88 -2.64
C GLU A 33 -15.76 -1.98 -1.85
N ARG A 34 -15.33 -1.40 -0.73
CA ARG A 34 -16.11 -0.37 -0.04
C ARG A 34 -16.27 0.90 -0.84
N GLY A 35 -15.22 1.36 -1.52
CA GLY A 35 -15.30 2.51 -2.43
C GLY A 35 -16.31 2.28 -3.55
N LEU A 36 -16.34 1.07 -4.13
CA LEU A 36 -17.27 0.68 -5.18
C LEU A 36 -18.75 0.73 -4.76
N VAL A 37 -19.05 0.60 -3.46
CA VAL A 37 -20.42 0.78 -2.96
C VAL A 37 -20.86 2.25 -3.08
N SER A 38 -19.95 3.19 -2.88
CA SER A 38 -20.21 4.63 -3.02
C SER A 38 -20.11 5.10 -4.47
N ASP A 39 -19.13 4.60 -5.23
CA ASP A 39 -18.86 4.97 -6.61
C ASP A 39 -18.56 3.72 -7.46
N PRO A 40 -19.54 3.18 -8.22
CA PRO A 40 -19.39 1.91 -8.93
C PRO A 40 -18.42 1.96 -10.13
N ASP A 41 -18.09 3.16 -10.61
CA ASP A 41 -17.17 3.40 -11.72
C ASP A 41 -15.74 3.73 -11.24
N LEU A 42 -15.49 3.62 -9.93
CA LEU A 42 -14.23 4.01 -9.30
C LEU A 42 -13.07 3.22 -9.90
N SER A 43 -12.19 3.94 -10.58
CA SER A 43 -11.10 3.36 -11.34
C SER A 43 -9.91 4.30 -11.38
N GLY A 44 -8.70 3.74 -11.39
CA GLY A 44 -7.44 4.45 -11.50
C GLY A 44 -6.41 4.02 -10.47
N ILE A 45 -5.45 4.89 -10.17
CA ILE A 45 -4.23 4.51 -9.44
C ILE A 45 -4.21 5.17 -8.06
N VAL A 46 -3.96 4.37 -7.02
CA VAL A 46 -3.67 4.82 -5.67
C VAL A 46 -2.19 4.61 -5.40
N VAL A 47 -1.48 5.70 -5.14
CA VAL A 47 -0.08 5.70 -4.76
C VAL A 47 0.02 5.80 -3.25
N VAL A 48 0.66 4.81 -2.64
CA VAL A 48 0.89 4.76 -1.19
C VAL A 48 2.34 5.02 -0.91
N LYS A 49 2.61 5.92 0.04
CA LYS A 49 3.94 6.26 0.54
C LYS A 49 4.00 5.97 2.02
N PHE A 50 4.96 5.16 2.44
CA PHE A 50 5.09 4.77 3.84
C PHE A 50 6.55 4.62 4.25
N VAL A 51 6.81 4.75 5.54
CA VAL A 51 8.14 4.67 6.14
C VAL A 51 8.18 3.47 7.08
N ILE A 52 9.12 2.57 6.83
CA ILE A 52 9.39 1.38 7.64
C ILE A 52 10.54 1.73 8.58
N ALA A 53 10.33 1.57 9.89
CA ALA A 53 11.38 1.77 10.89
C ALA A 53 12.31 0.56 11.00
N LEU A 54 13.43 0.75 11.71
CA LEU A 54 14.44 -0.29 11.96
C LEU A 54 13.91 -1.55 12.64
N ASP A 55 12.84 -1.43 13.42
CA ASP A 55 12.17 -2.55 14.07
C ASP A 55 11.23 -3.33 13.13
N GLY A 56 10.97 -2.81 11.92
CA GLY A 56 10.08 -3.41 10.92
C GLY A 56 8.66 -2.83 10.91
N ALA A 57 8.26 -2.03 11.91
CA ALA A 57 6.95 -1.40 11.93
C ALA A 57 6.88 -0.22 10.95
N VAL A 58 5.67 0.00 10.41
CA VAL A 58 5.38 1.20 9.63
C VAL A 58 5.06 2.35 10.58
N THR A 59 5.89 3.39 10.59
CA THR A 59 5.70 4.56 11.48
C THR A 59 4.86 5.65 10.84
N ARG A 60 4.82 5.69 9.51
CA ARG A 60 4.05 6.68 8.74
C ARG A 60 3.54 6.05 7.46
N ALA A 61 2.27 6.26 7.16
CA ALA A 61 1.67 5.85 5.89
C ALA A 61 0.73 6.94 5.38
N THR A 62 0.85 7.27 4.11
CA THR A 62 0.01 8.22 3.39
C THR A 62 -0.35 7.64 2.04
N ALA A 63 -1.58 7.84 1.59
CA ALA A 63 -1.99 7.40 0.27
C ALA A 63 -2.71 8.54 -0.45
N THR A 64 -2.53 8.59 -1.75
CA THR A 64 -3.14 9.58 -2.65
C THR A 64 -3.61 8.86 -3.90
N GLY A 65 -4.76 9.25 -4.44
CA GLY A 65 -5.29 8.60 -5.63
C GLY A 65 -6.72 9.03 -5.94
N VAL A 66 -7.44 8.12 -6.59
CA VAL A 66 -8.76 8.33 -7.19
C VAL A 66 -9.83 8.78 -6.19
N ASP A 67 -9.77 8.25 -4.97
CA ASP A 67 -10.74 8.55 -3.91
C ASP A 67 -10.05 8.64 -2.55
N ALA A 68 -10.51 9.59 -1.74
CA ALA A 68 -9.93 9.91 -0.44
C ALA A 68 -10.27 8.85 0.63
N GLU A 69 -11.44 8.23 0.57
CA GLU A 69 -11.84 7.17 1.51
C GLU A 69 -11.06 5.87 1.24
N VAL A 70 -10.95 5.48 -0.03
CA VAL A 70 -10.14 4.33 -0.46
C VAL A 70 -8.68 4.56 -0.10
N ALA A 71 -8.12 5.73 -0.42
CA ALA A 71 -6.75 6.07 -0.06
C ALA A 71 -6.53 6.00 1.46
N SER A 72 -7.41 6.61 2.25
CA SER A 72 -7.30 6.56 3.72
C SER A 72 -7.40 5.14 4.27
N CYS A 73 -8.29 4.31 3.73
CA CYS A 73 -8.40 2.90 4.12
C CYS A 73 -7.11 2.13 3.80
N VAL A 74 -6.57 2.31 2.59
CA VAL A 74 -5.32 1.67 2.16
C VAL A 74 -4.15 2.09 3.06
N ALA A 75 -4.01 3.38 3.35
CA ALA A 75 -2.97 3.88 4.25
C ALA A 75 -3.05 3.24 5.64
N ASN A 76 -4.25 3.10 6.20
CA ASN A 76 -4.46 2.43 7.49
C ASN A 76 -4.10 0.94 7.46
N VAL A 77 -4.42 0.23 6.36
CA VAL A 77 -4.02 -1.18 6.20
C VAL A 77 -2.51 -1.31 6.22
N ILE A 78 -1.81 -0.45 5.46
CA ILE A 78 -0.33 -0.46 5.39
C ILE A 78 0.30 -0.09 6.72
N LEU A 79 -0.26 0.88 7.44
CA LEU A 79 0.21 1.28 8.77
C LEU A 79 0.18 0.11 9.78
N GLY A 80 -0.77 -0.81 9.63
CA GLY A 80 -0.88 -2.01 10.47
C GLY A 80 -0.06 -3.21 9.99
N LEU A 81 0.77 -3.08 8.95
CA LEU A 81 1.66 -4.15 8.50
C LEU A 81 2.98 -4.12 9.24
N GLU A 82 3.58 -5.30 9.38
CA GLU A 82 4.90 -5.49 9.94
C GLU A 82 5.81 -6.07 8.85
N PHE A 83 6.92 -5.38 8.60
CA PHE A 83 7.91 -5.77 7.61
C PHE A 83 9.11 -6.41 8.31
N PRO A 84 9.89 -7.25 7.60
CA PRO A 84 11.19 -7.68 8.10
C PRO A 84 12.09 -6.49 8.39
N LYS A 85 12.90 -6.61 9.45
CA LYS A 85 13.79 -5.53 9.89
C LYS A 85 14.76 -5.14 8.78
N PRO A 86 14.77 -3.85 8.37
CA PRO A 86 15.74 -3.37 7.39
C PRO A 86 17.14 -3.30 8.02
N THR A 87 18.17 -3.43 7.19
CA THR A 87 19.57 -3.38 7.64
C THR A 87 20.19 -2.01 7.38
N GLY A 88 20.05 -1.06 8.30
CA GLY A 88 20.79 0.20 8.23
C GLY A 88 20.01 1.39 8.80
N GLY A 89 18.91 1.76 8.14
CA GLY A 89 18.09 2.92 8.47
C GLY A 89 16.60 2.67 8.25
N ASP A 90 15.80 3.72 8.42
CA ASP A 90 14.42 3.71 7.95
C ASP A 90 14.37 3.56 6.42
N VAL A 91 13.31 2.93 5.93
CA VAL A 91 13.10 2.69 4.51
C VAL A 91 11.84 3.41 4.07
N GLU A 92 11.99 4.34 3.13
CA GLU A 92 10.86 5.00 2.50
C GLU A 92 10.42 4.19 1.27
N VAL A 93 9.16 3.81 1.23
CA VAL A 93 8.58 2.99 0.17
C VAL A 93 7.45 3.75 -0.50
N THR A 94 7.48 3.81 -1.82
CA THR A 94 6.37 4.26 -2.67
C THR A 94 5.85 3.09 -3.49
N TYR A 95 4.55 2.79 -3.36
CA TYR A 95 3.90 1.68 -4.02
C TYR A 95 2.60 2.13 -4.74
N PRO A 96 2.57 2.12 -6.07
CA PRO A 96 1.35 2.34 -6.84
C PRO A 96 0.50 1.06 -6.92
N PHE A 97 -0.81 1.20 -6.69
CA PHE A 97 -1.82 0.15 -6.90
C PHE A 97 -2.83 0.64 -7.94
N ALA A 98 -2.99 -0.11 -9.01
CA ALA A 98 -4.05 0.10 -9.98
C ALA A 98 -5.32 -0.60 -9.50
N PHE A 99 -6.40 0.17 -9.38
CA PHE A 99 -7.73 -0.30 -9.08
C PHE A 99 -8.58 -0.15 -10.33
N GLU A 100 -9.18 -1.27 -10.73
CA GLU A 100 -10.01 -1.36 -11.93
C GLU A 100 -11.25 -2.19 -11.56
N PRO A 101 -12.44 -1.80 -12.03
CA PRO A 101 -13.64 -2.60 -11.86
C PRO A 101 -13.46 -3.93 -12.59
N ALA A 102 -13.95 -5.01 -12.00
CA ALA A 102 -14.06 -6.27 -12.71
C ALA A 102 -15.18 -6.11 -13.74
N GLN A 103 -14.80 -5.85 -14.99
CA GLN A 103 -15.74 -5.87 -16.13
C GLN A 103 -16.25 -7.30 -16.37
#